data_AF-A0A940J9D4-F1
#
_entry.id   AF-A0A940J9D4-F1
#
_cell.length_a   1.000
_cell.length_b   1.000
_cell.length_c   1.000
_cell.angle_alpha   90.00
_cell.angle_beta   90.00
_cell.angle_gamma   90.00
#
_symmetry.space_group_name_H-M   'P 1'
#
loop_
_entity.id
_entity.type
_entity.pdbx_description
1 polymer ?
#
loop_
_entity_poly.entity_id
_entity_poly.type
_entity_poly.pdbx_seq_one_letter_code
_entity_poly.pdbx_strand_id
1 'polypeptide(L)' 'MTLERLAWSATIFVFLVTTAIFVHNGFNGYGLLSALLALSASVNLFTGPGDDE' A
#
# COMPACT_ATOMS: atom_id res chain seq x y z
N MET A 1 -3.68 3.90 18.03
CA MET A 1 -3.59 3.73 16.56
C MET A 1 -5.00 3.48 16.07
N THR A 2 -5.56 4.32 15.20
CA THR A 2 -6.95 4.16 14.71
C THR A 2 -7.06 2.89 13.87
N LEU A 3 -8.19 2.16 13.98
CA LEU A 3 -8.45 0.91 13.25
C LEU A 3 -8.30 1.09 11.73
N GLU A 4 -8.61 2.28 11.25
CA GLU A 4 -8.40 2.73 9.88
C GLU A 4 -6.93 2.74 9.46
N ARG A 5 -6.02 3.32 10.26
CA ARG A 5 -4.57 3.29 9.99
C ARG A 5 -4.04 1.85 9.95
N LEU A 6 -4.59 0.95 10.78
CA LEU A 6 -4.25 -0.47 10.74
C LEU A 6 -4.67 -1.10 9.41
N ALA A 7 -5.91 -0.87 8.95
CA ALA A 7 -6.41 -1.38 7.67
C ALA A 7 -5.59 -0.89 6.47
N TRP A 8 -5.21 0.39 6.46
CA TRP A 8 -4.34 0.95 5.41
C TRP A 8 -2.94 0.33 5.44
N SER A 9 -2.36 0.12 6.62
CA SER A 9 -1.05 -0.52 6.74
C SER A 9 -1.05 -1.98 6.23
N ALA A 10 -2.11 -2.74 6.52
CA ALA A 10 -2.28 -4.10 6.02
C ALA A 10 -2.43 -4.12 4.50
N THR A 11 -3.18 -3.17 3.94
CA THR A 11 -3.38 -3.01 2.49
C THR A 11 -2.05 -2.77 1.77
N ILE A 12 -1.21 -1.86 2.29
CA ILE A 12 0.13 -1.60 1.75
C ILE A 12 0.98 -2.86 1.78
N PHE A 13 0.98 -3.58 2.90
CA PHE A 13 1.75 -4.81 3.03
C PHE A 13 1.34 -5.86 1.99
N VAL A 14 0.04 -6.08 1.80
CA VAL A 14 -0.49 -7.03 0.81
C VAL A 14 -0.06 -6.64 -0.61
N PHE A 15 -0.12 -5.35 -0.96
CA PHE A 15 0.30 -4.89 -2.29
C PHE A 15 1.81 -5.00 -2.50
N LEU A 16 2.63 -4.77 -1.48
CA LEU A 16 4.09 -4.97 -1.56
C LEU A 16 4.44 -6.46 -1.73
N VAL A 17 3.78 -7.36 -1.00
CA VAL A 17 3.96 -8.81 -1.17
C VAL A 17 3.54 -9.24 -2.59
N THR A 18 2.39 -8.77 -3.05
CA THR A 18 1.88 -9.06 -4.39
C THR A 18 2.83 -8.54 -5.48
N THR A 19 3.38 -7.34 -5.30
CA THR A 19 4.42 -6.75 -6.17
C THR A 19 5.64 -7.67 -6.24
N ALA A 20 6.16 -8.11 -5.08
CA ALA A 20 7.32 -8.98 -5.02
C ALA A 20 7.08 -10.31 -5.74
N ILE A 21 5.89 -10.90 -5.58
CA ILE A 21 5.49 -12.13 -6.28
C ILE A 21 5.45 -11.90 -7.80
N PHE A 22 4.79 -10.83 -8.27
CA PHE A 22 4.70 -10.58 -9.71
C PHE A 22 6.06 -10.27 -10.35
N VAL A 23 6.90 -9.47 -9.68
CA VAL A 23 8.27 -9.19 -10.16
C VAL A 23 9.10 -10.47 -10.22
N HIS A 24 9.04 -11.30 -9.17
CA HIS A 24 9.77 -12.57 -9.14
C HIS A 24 9.35 -13.54 -10.27
N ASN A 25 8.07 -13.54 -10.63
CA ASN A 25 7.52 -14.37 -11.71
C ASN A 25 7.64 -13.73 -13.12
N GLY A 26 8.29 -12.56 -13.24
CA GLY A 26 8.51 -11.88 -14.53
C GLY A 26 7.32 -11.05 -15.04
N PHE A 27 6.24 -10.93 -14.25
CA PHE A 27 5.06 -10.12 -14.57
C PHE A 27 5.26 -8.65 -14.17
N ASN A 28 6.26 -8.00 -14.76
CA ASN A 28 6.68 -6.64 -14.39
C ASN A 28 5.55 -5.59 -14.46
N GLY A 29 4.63 -5.70 -15.44
CA GLY A 29 3.49 -4.79 -15.56
C GLY A 29 2.54 -4.86 -14.36
N TYR A 30 2.19 -6.07 -13.93
CA TYR A 30 1.30 -6.28 -12.77
C TYR A 30 2.01 -6.00 -11.44
N GLY A 31 3.33 -6.24 -11.38
CA GLY A 31 4.17 -5.82 -10.27
C GLY A 31 4.15 -4.31 -10.09
N LEU A 32 4.36 -3.56 -11.18
CA LEU A 32 4.31 -2.09 -11.15
C LEU A 32 2.92 -1.56 -10.74
N LEU A 33 1.85 -2.12 -11.30
CA LEU A 33 0.48 -1.75 -10.90
C LEU A 33 0.23 -1.98 -9.41
N SER A 34 0.69 -3.11 -8.87
CA SER A 34 0.58 -3.43 -7.44
C SER A 34 1.38 -2.46 -6.58
N ALA A 35 2.58 -2.06 -7.01
CA ALA A 35 3.40 -1.09 -6.31
C ALA A 35 2.76 0.32 -6.27
N LEU A 36 2.11 0.73 -7.38
CA LEU A 36 1.37 1.99 -7.44
C LEU A 36 0.16 1.99 -6.51
N LEU A 37 -0.53 0.86 -6.36
CA LEU A 37 -1.62 0.71 -5.39
C LEU A 37 -1.12 0.82 -3.94
N ALA A 38 0.05 0.24 -3.63
CA ALA A 38 0.68 0.42 -2.31
C ALA A 38 1.02 1.89 -2.03
N LEU A 39 1.56 2.61 -3.03
CA LEU A 39 1.83 4.05 -2.93
C LEU A 39 0.54 4.86 -2.71
N SER A 40 -0.53 4.57 -3.44
CA SER A 40 -1.83 5.23 -3.24
C SER A 40 -2.39 5.00 -1.83
N ALA A 41 -2.31 3.76 -1.33
CA ALA A 41 -2.74 3.43 0.03
C ALA A 41 -1.89 4.14 1.10
N SER A 42 -0.61 4.40 0.83
CA SER A 42 0.26 5.13 1.77
C SER A 42 -0.17 6.57 2.02
N VAL A 43 -0.84 7.23 1.06
CA VAL A 43 -1.35 8.60 1.26
C VAL A 43 -2.32 8.64 2.44
N ASN A 44 -3.21 7.65 2.55
CA ASN A 44 -4.19 7.54 3.63
C ASN A 44 -3.58 7.27 5.02
N LEU A 45 -2.29 6.92 5.11
CA LEU A 45 -1.58 6.85 6.39
C LEU A 45 -1.08 8.21 6.88
N PHE A 46 -0.88 9.16 5.96
CA PHE A 46 -0.36 10.51 6.26
C PHE A 46 -1.45 11.58 6.22
N THR A 47 -2.55 11.37 5.50
CA THR A 47 -3.70 12.29 5.49
C THR A 47 -4.81 11.82 6.44
N GLY A 48 -4.49 11.67 7.72
CA GLY A 48 -5.48 11.34 8.76
C GLY A 48 -6.06 12.62 9.41
N PRO A 49 -7.31 12.59 9.88
CA PRO A 49 -7.94 13.72 10.59
C PRO A 49 -7.37 13.89 12.01
N GLY A 50 -6.12 14.31 12.11
CA GLY A 50 -5.41 14.55 13.38
C GLY A 50 -4.11 15.33 13.26
N ASP A 51 -3.81 15.90 12.09
CA ASP A 51 -2.58 16.66 11.85
C ASP A 51 -2.84 18.19 11.79
N ASP A 52 -4.06 18.62 12.16
CA ASP A 52 -4.51 20.02 12.22
C ASP A 52 -4.76 20.53 13.67
N GLU A 53 -4.27 19.82 14.71
CA GLU A 53 -4.27 20.31 16.11
C GLU A 53 -2.86 20.46 16.68
#